data_AF-A0A9P4VMD6-F1
#
_entry.id   AF-A0A9P4VMD6-F1
#
_cell.length_a   1.000
_cell.length_b   1.000
_cell.length_c   1.000
_cell.angle_alpha   90.00
_cell.angle_beta   90.00
_cell.angle_gamma   90.00
#
_symmetry.space_group_name_H-M   'P 1'
#
loop_
_entity.id
_entity.type
_entity.pdbx_description
1 polymer ?
#
loop_
_entity_poly.entity_id
_entity_poly.type
_entity_poly.pdbx_seq_one_letter_code
_entity_poly.pdbx_strand_id
1 'polypeptide(L)'
;MPPTKHVEHDSKSGLTYKESQVKVRSMLPDWIDKTTGCNREIKRFRNKGRGVPSLEAMATRCLLLNAKELRLDTFENVPWVLGKKIWEEFRKHHLDSFRVWQIFANAYSKEKHPHIQYRKLIFNPWERFFLIPQSLNPPYFNGLTYLTITSGDLTPADLSLLPQLANLAVLSMSGGATKVNDIYIQTWHNEVIENSAFPKLRVLYFAHQPRVTVNSLPLLAAFPMLKACHMTGASFVDTTDEELSGTGWQRKGR
;
A
#
# COMPACT_ATOMS: atom_id res chain seq x y z
N MET A 1 10.05 -27.75 8.19
CA MET A 1 10.03 -29.17 7.76
C MET A 1 11.12 -29.35 6.72
N PRO A 2 12.05 -30.30 6.90
CA PRO A 2 13.05 -30.60 5.88
C PRO A 2 12.38 -31.19 4.64
N PRO A 3 12.90 -30.95 3.43
CA PRO A 3 12.35 -31.53 2.21
C PRO A 3 12.56 -33.05 2.22
N THR A 4 11.48 -33.80 1.98
CA THR A 4 11.52 -35.24 1.72
C THR A 4 12.31 -35.46 0.42
N LYS A 5 13.41 -36.21 0.52
CA LYS A 5 14.31 -36.51 -0.59
C LYS A 5 14.01 -37.92 -1.07
N HIS A 6 13.27 -38.06 -2.17
CA HIS A 6 13.18 -39.32 -2.91
C HIS A 6 14.13 -39.24 -4.11
N VAL A 7 14.95 -40.28 -4.29
CA VAL A 7 15.83 -40.43 -5.46
C VAL A 7 15.05 -41.31 -6.43
N GLU A 8 14.78 -40.80 -7.62
CA GLU A 8 14.02 -41.49 -8.65
C GLU A 8 14.94 -41.94 -9.78
N HIS A 9 14.62 -43.09 -10.35
CA HIS A 9 15.44 -43.73 -11.37
C HIS A 9 14.65 -43.82 -12.67
N ASP A 10 15.14 -43.15 -13.72
CA ASP A 10 14.56 -43.27 -15.05
C ASP A 10 15.04 -44.56 -15.73
N SER A 11 14.10 -45.50 -15.90
CA SER A 11 14.35 -46.81 -16.49
C SER A 11 14.73 -46.78 -17.97
N LYS A 12 14.48 -45.67 -18.69
CA LYS A 12 14.81 -45.56 -20.12
C LYS A 12 16.17 -44.92 -20.39
N SER A 13 16.58 -43.94 -19.58
CA SER A 13 17.87 -43.25 -19.76
C SER A 13 18.98 -43.80 -18.86
N GLY A 14 18.65 -44.60 -17.84
CA GLY A 14 19.61 -45.09 -16.84
C GLY A 14 20.12 -43.98 -15.91
N LEU A 15 19.53 -42.78 -15.98
CA LEU A 15 19.91 -41.65 -15.16
C LEU A 15 19.12 -41.66 -13.85
N THR A 16 19.82 -41.34 -12.77
CA THR A 16 19.22 -41.12 -11.46
C THR A 16 19.08 -39.62 -11.26
N TYR A 17 17.88 -39.14 -10.99
CA TYR A 17 17.63 -37.74 -10.71
C TYR A 17 16.99 -37.55 -9.34
N LYS A 18 17.10 -36.32 -8.85
CA LYS A 18 16.58 -35.94 -7.55
C LYS A 18 15.61 -34.80 -7.73
N GLU A 19 14.33 -35.10 -7.67
CA GLU A 19 13.31 -34.07 -7.66
C GLU A 19 13.20 -33.50 -6.25
N SER A 20 13.38 -32.19 -6.11
CA SER A 20 13.13 -31.47 -4.87
C SER A 20 11.98 -30.50 -5.08
N GLN A 21 10.83 -30.82 -4.51
CA GLN A 21 9.69 -29.92 -4.49
C GLN A 21 9.90 -28.89 -3.38
N VAL A 22 10.13 -27.64 -3.78
CA VAL A 22 10.18 -26.51 -2.86
C VAL A 22 8.81 -25.86 -2.85
N LYS A 23 8.19 -25.78 -1.68
CA LYS A 23 6.94 -25.03 -1.51
C LYS A 23 7.23 -23.56 -1.79
N VAL A 24 6.79 -23.07 -2.95
CA VAL A 24 6.99 -21.68 -3.36
C VAL A 24 6.34 -20.79 -2.30
N ARG A 25 7.15 -20.03 -1.57
CA ARG A 25 6.65 -18.94 -0.75
C ARG A 25 6.19 -17.84 -1.70
N SER A 26 4.97 -17.35 -1.50
CA SER A 26 4.48 -16.18 -2.25
C SER A 26 5.52 -15.08 -2.19
N MET A 27 5.90 -14.56 -3.36
CA MET A 27 6.81 -13.42 -3.45
C MET A 27 6.13 -12.14 -2.95
N LEU A 28 4.81 -12.11 -2.85
CA LEU A 28 4.08 -10.94 -2.38
C LEU A 28 4.40 -10.63 -0.91
N PRO A 29 4.41 -9.35 -0.52
CA PRO A 29 4.51 -8.96 0.87
C PRO A 29 3.41 -9.60 1.71
N ASP A 30 3.79 -10.27 2.80
CA ASP A 30 2.85 -10.97 3.67
C ASP A 30 1.70 -10.07 4.19
N TRP A 31 1.95 -8.76 4.31
CA TRP A 31 1.00 -7.82 4.89
C TRP A 31 -0.28 -7.64 4.04
N ILE A 32 -0.24 -7.99 2.75
CA ILE A 32 -1.36 -7.82 1.80
C ILE A 32 -2.55 -8.70 2.19
N ASP A 33 -2.27 -9.95 2.54
CA ASP A 33 -3.28 -10.94 2.92
C ASP A 33 -3.40 -11.13 4.43
N LYS A 34 -2.54 -10.47 5.23
CA LYS A 34 -2.58 -10.59 6.70
C LYS A 34 -3.75 -9.81 7.28
N THR A 35 -4.63 -10.56 7.93
CA THR A 35 -5.71 -10.07 8.78
C THR A 35 -5.28 -10.10 10.25
N THR A 36 -5.82 -9.23 11.10
CA THR A 36 -5.64 -9.31 12.57
C THR A 36 -6.69 -10.20 13.22
N GLY A 37 -7.75 -10.54 12.49
CA GLY A 37 -8.88 -11.33 12.93
C GLY A 37 -8.69 -12.84 12.92
N CYS A 38 -9.71 -13.51 13.45
CA CYS A 38 -9.73 -14.96 13.63
C CYS A 38 -11.02 -15.56 13.06
N ASN A 39 -10.89 -16.54 12.17
CA ASN A 39 -12.05 -17.22 11.58
C ASN A 39 -12.63 -18.34 12.47
N ARG A 40 -12.12 -18.53 13.70
CA ARG A 40 -12.59 -19.62 14.59
C ARG A 40 -14.06 -19.50 14.93
N GLU A 41 -14.54 -18.30 15.22
CA GLU A 41 -15.96 -18.07 15.55
C GLU A 41 -16.85 -18.35 14.35
N ILE A 42 -16.42 -17.88 13.17
CA ILE A 42 -17.10 -18.13 11.89
C ILE A 42 -17.14 -19.64 11.61
N LYS A 43 -16.06 -20.39 11.86
CA LYS A 43 -16.03 -21.86 11.70
C LYS A 43 -16.90 -22.59 12.72
N ARG A 44 -16.98 -22.09 13.95
CA ARG A 44 -17.77 -22.70 15.05
C ARG A 44 -19.23 -22.26 15.07
N PHE A 45 -19.64 -21.40 14.14
CA PHE A 45 -21.02 -20.92 14.06
C PHE A 45 -22.01 -22.09 14.08
N ARG A 46 -22.96 -21.99 15.00
CA ARG A 46 -24.15 -22.85 15.12
C ARG A 46 -25.38 -21.95 15.13
N ASN A 47 -26.42 -22.35 14.41
CA ASN A 47 -27.69 -21.66 14.51
C ASN A 47 -28.23 -21.82 15.94
N LYS A 48 -28.56 -20.71 16.60
CA LYS A 48 -29.12 -20.74 17.96
C LYS A 48 -30.63 -20.98 17.98
N GLY A 49 -31.31 -20.77 16.85
CA GLY A 49 -32.76 -20.98 16.69
C GLY A 49 -33.11 -22.36 16.11
N ARG A 50 -34.42 -22.63 15.98
CA ARG A 50 -34.91 -23.81 15.25
C ARG A 50 -34.63 -23.64 13.74
N GLY A 51 -34.25 -24.75 13.10
CA GLY A 51 -34.06 -24.80 11.65
C GLY A 51 -32.65 -24.45 11.19
N VAL A 52 -32.49 -24.34 9.87
CA VAL A 52 -31.22 -23.99 9.21
C VAL A 52 -31.00 -22.47 9.22
N PRO A 53 -29.73 -21.99 9.20
CA PRO A 53 -29.43 -20.58 9.00
C PRO A 53 -30.07 -20.03 7.72
N SER A 54 -30.35 -18.72 7.69
CA SER A 54 -30.78 -18.07 6.46
C SER A 54 -29.71 -18.19 5.37
N LEU A 55 -30.15 -18.15 4.11
CA LEU A 55 -29.23 -18.16 2.96
C LEU A 55 -28.25 -16.99 3.03
N GLU A 56 -28.72 -15.80 3.41
CA GLU A 56 -27.87 -14.61 3.62
C GLU A 56 -26.76 -14.88 4.65
N ALA A 57 -27.09 -15.49 5.79
CA ALA A 57 -26.13 -15.81 6.83
C ALA A 57 -25.11 -16.86 6.35
N MET A 58 -25.56 -17.89 5.62
CA MET A 58 -24.67 -18.91 5.09
C MET A 58 -23.74 -18.35 4.00
N ALA A 59 -24.28 -17.56 3.07
CA ALA A 59 -23.51 -16.93 2.00
C ALA A 59 -22.45 -15.99 2.56
N THR A 60 -22.82 -15.13 3.52
CA THR A 60 -21.89 -14.22 4.19
C THR A 60 -20.76 -14.99 4.88
N ARG A 61 -21.10 -16.08 5.58
CA ARG A 61 -20.13 -16.95 6.24
C ARG A 61 -19.16 -17.59 5.24
N CYS A 62 -19.68 -18.10 4.11
CA CYS A 62 -18.87 -18.66 3.04
C CYS A 62 -17.89 -17.63 2.47
N LEU A 63 -18.33 -16.38 2.27
CA LEU A 63 -17.46 -15.29 1.82
C LEU A 63 -16.33 -15.00 2.83
N LEU A 64 -16.66 -14.90 4.13
CA LEU A 64 -15.67 -14.64 5.17
C LEU A 64 -14.64 -15.76 5.30
N LEU A 65 -15.05 -17.03 5.17
CA LEU A 65 -14.14 -18.18 5.23
C LEU A 65 -13.20 -18.25 4.03
N ASN A 66 -13.65 -17.79 2.87
CA ASN A 66 -12.91 -17.81 1.61
C ASN A 66 -12.40 -16.42 1.21
N ALA A 67 -12.10 -15.56 2.20
CA ALA A 67 -11.62 -14.19 1.98
C ALA A 67 -10.44 -14.08 0.99
N LYS A 68 -9.56 -15.08 0.96
CA LYS A 68 -8.38 -15.15 0.08
C LYS A 68 -8.71 -15.48 -1.38
N GLU A 69 -9.91 -16.01 -1.63
CA GLU A 69 -10.38 -16.41 -2.95
C GLU A 69 -11.26 -15.33 -3.58
N LEU A 70 -11.58 -14.27 -2.84
CA LEU A 70 -12.36 -13.15 -3.36
C LEU A 70 -11.67 -12.50 -4.56
N ARG A 71 -12.50 -12.16 -5.55
CA ARG A 71 -12.15 -11.45 -6.78
C ARG A 71 -13.08 -10.25 -6.95
N LEU A 72 -12.72 -9.36 -7.86
CA LEU A 72 -13.57 -8.20 -8.19
C LEU A 72 -14.94 -8.66 -8.72
N ASP A 73 -14.94 -9.67 -9.60
CA ASP A 73 -16.12 -10.26 -10.24
C ASP A 73 -17.13 -10.82 -9.23
N THR A 74 -16.67 -11.20 -8.02
CA THR A 74 -17.55 -11.65 -6.93
C THR A 74 -18.58 -10.59 -6.53
N PHE A 75 -18.31 -9.31 -6.80
CA PHE A 75 -19.15 -8.18 -6.41
C PHE A 75 -19.75 -7.41 -7.60
N GLU A 76 -19.54 -7.84 -8.85
CA GLU A 76 -19.95 -7.10 -10.05
C GLU A 76 -21.45 -6.77 -10.08
N ASN A 77 -22.29 -7.66 -9.55
CA ASN A 77 -23.75 -7.53 -9.52
C ASN A 77 -24.33 -7.37 -8.10
N VAL A 78 -23.47 -7.13 -7.11
CA VAL A 78 -23.91 -6.98 -5.72
C VAL A 78 -24.17 -5.49 -5.46
N PRO A 79 -25.41 -5.06 -5.17
CA PRO A 79 -25.68 -3.67 -4.84
C PRO A 79 -24.97 -3.27 -3.54
N TRP A 80 -24.56 -2.00 -3.45
CA TRP A 80 -23.80 -1.51 -2.29
C TRP A 80 -24.51 -1.76 -0.95
N VAL A 81 -25.84 -1.76 -0.89
CA VAL A 81 -26.57 -2.07 0.35
C VAL A 81 -26.19 -3.45 0.92
N LEU A 82 -25.99 -4.44 0.06
CA LEU A 82 -25.52 -5.77 0.45
C LEU A 82 -24.00 -5.78 0.64
N GLY A 83 -23.25 -5.12 -0.26
CA GLY A 83 -21.81 -4.97 -0.13
C GLY A 83 -21.39 -4.37 1.21
N LYS A 84 -22.11 -3.36 1.69
CA LYS A 84 -21.92 -2.70 2.98
C LYS A 84 -22.09 -3.68 4.14
N LYS A 85 -23.16 -4.47 4.15
CA LYS A 85 -23.39 -5.50 5.18
C LYS A 85 -22.24 -6.51 5.21
N ILE A 86 -21.80 -6.98 4.03
CA ILE A 86 -20.69 -7.93 3.92
C ILE A 86 -19.40 -7.29 4.44
N TRP A 87 -19.11 -6.04 4.04
CA TRP A 87 -17.94 -5.28 4.51
C TRP A 87 -17.94 -5.09 6.03
N GLU A 88 -19.09 -4.77 6.62
CA GLU A 88 -19.26 -4.65 8.06
C GLU A 88 -18.94 -5.96 8.79
N GLU A 89 -19.37 -7.11 8.25
CA GLU A 89 -19.02 -8.42 8.80
C GLU A 89 -17.52 -8.74 8.65
N PHE A 90 -16.87 -8.34 7.54
CA PHE A 90 -15.41 -8.43 7.41
C PHE A 90 -14.69 -7.64 8.51
N ARG A 91 -15.11 -6.39 8.74
CA ARG A 91 -14.51 -5.52 9.76
C ARG A 91 -14.77 -6.01 11.18
N LYS A 92 -15.99 -6.47 11.46
CA LYS A 92 -16.40 -7.03 12.76
C LYS A 92 -15.55 -8.24 13.16
N HIS A 93 -15.17 -9.06 12.19
CA HIS A 93 -14.28 -10.20 12.41
C HIS A 93 -12.79 -9.89 12.17
N HIS A 94 -12.45 -8.63 11.89
CA HIS A 94 -11.10 -8.17 11.55
C HIS A 94 -10.44 -8.96 10.41
N LEU A 95 -11.24 -9.36 9.41
CA LEU A 95 -10.82 -10.09 8.21
C LEU A 95 -10.56 -9.18 7.00
N ASP A 96 -10.58 -7.86 7.22
CA ASP A 96 -10.30 -6.80 6.26
C ASP A 96 -8.81 -6.69 5.97
N SER A 97 -8.26 -7.63 5.21
CA SER A 97 -6.90 -7.50 4.66
C SER A 97 -6.84 -6.37 3.63
N PHE A 98 -5.62 -5.91 3.28
CA PHE A 98 -5.46 -4.89 2.23
C PHE A 98 -6.07 -5.34 0.90
N ARG A 99 -5.87 -6.60 0.53
CA ARG A 99 -6.47 -7.18 -0.68
C ARG A 99 -7.99 -7.15 -0.64
N VAL A 100 -8.60 -7.58 0.47
CA VAL A 100 -10.06 -7.55 0.62
C VAL A 100 -10.55 -6.10 0.50
N TRP A 101 -9.91 -5.18 1.20
CA TRP A 101 -10.22 -3.75 1.08
C TRP A 101 -10.12 -3.24 -0.36
N GLN A 102 -9.05 -3.57 -1.11
CA GLN A 102 -8.90 -3.16 -2.51
C GLN A 102 -10.05 -3.68 -3.38
N ILE A 103 -10.52 -4.91 -3.16
CA ILE A 103 -11.66 -5.47 -3.88
C ILE A 103 -12.92 -4.63 -3.62
N PHE A 104 -13.24 -4.32 -2.36
CA PHE A 104 -14.39 -3.50 -2.01
C PHE A 104 -14.26 -2.06 -2.54
N ALA A 105 -13.09 -1.44 -2.40
CA ALA A 105 -12.84 -0.08 -2.88
C ALA A 105 -13.03 0.03 -4.41
N ASN A 106 -12.67 -1.00 -5.16
CA ASN A 106 -12.84 -1.02 -6.61
C ASN A 106 -14.25 -1.38 -7.05
N ALA A 107 -14.84 -2.43 -6.46
CA ALA A 107 -16.20 -2.88 -6.78
C ALA A 107 -17.23 -1.76 -6.56
N TYR A 108 -17.01 -0.91 -5.55
CA TYR A 108 -17.89 0.19 -5.19
C TYR A 108 -17.26 1.57 -5.42
N SER A 109 -16.40 1.71 -6.43
CA SER A 109 -15.68 2.96 -6.71
C SER A 109 -16.58 4.17 -7.03
N LYS A 110 -17.78 3.94 -7.57
CA LYS A 110 -18.78 4.98 -7.89
C LYS A 110 -19.48 5.53 -6.66
N GLU A 111 -19.44 4.76 -5.58
CA GLU A 111 -20.14 5.05 -4.35
C GLU A 111 -19.26 5.98 -3.49
N LYS A 112 -19.69 7.22 -3.29
CA LYS A 112 -18.92 8.23 -2.54
C LYS A 112 -19.00 7.97 -1.02
N HIS A 113 -18.43 6.87 -0.55
CA HIS A 113 -18.49 6.50 0.87
C HIS A 113 -17.14 6.71 1.59
N PRO A 114 -17.09 7.54 2.63
CA PRO A 114 -15.87 7.78 3.43
C PRO A 114 -15.43 6.56 4.27
N HIS A 115 -16.22 5.48 4.29
CA HIS A 115 -16.03 4.34 5.18
C HIS A 115 -15.09 3.24 4.66
N ILE A 116 -14.61 3.36 3.42
CA ILE A 116 -13.66 2.40 2.83
C ILE A 116 -12.26 3.04 2.88
N GLN A 117 -11.82 3.43 4.07
CA GLN A 117 -10.43 3.81 4.34
C GLN A 117 -9.69 2.62 4.92
N TYR A 118 -8.48 2.38 4.43
CA TYR A 118 -7.60 1.35 4.98
C TYR A 118 -6.33 1.99 5.50
N ARG A 119 -5.99 1.63 6.75
CA ARG A 119 -4.73 2.04 7.38
C ARG A 119 -3.98 0.80 7.82
N LYS A 120 -2.73 0.71 7.41
CA LYS A 120 -1.80 -0.32 7.89
C LYS A 120 -0.53 0.33 8.38
N LEU A 121 -0.12 -0.08 9.58
CA LEU A 121 1.21 0.20 10.10
C LEU A 121 2.11 -0.98 9.77
N ILE A 122 3.25 -0.71 9.13
CA ILE A 122 4.24 -1.72 8.76
C ILE A 122 5.50 -1.44 9.57
N PHE A 123 5.80 -2.32 10.52
CA PHE A 123 6.93 -2.14 11.44
C PHE A 123 8.27 -2.62 10.86
N ASN A 124 8.27 -3.44 9.80
CA ASN A 124 9.48 -3.97 9.15
C ASN A 124 9.29 -4.15 7.63
N PRO A 125 9.24 -3.08 6.83
CA PRO A 125 8.98 -3.18 5.39
C PRO A 125 10.20 -3.61 4.56
N TRP A 126 11.40 -3.60 5.13
CA TRP A 126 12.70 -3.60 4.43
C TRP A 126 12.99 -4.84 3.60
N GLU A 127 12.57 -6.04 4.03
CA GLU A 127 12.87 -7.27 3.28
C GLU A 127 12.18 -7.29 1.90
N ARG A 128 11.19 -6.42 1.69
CA ARG A 128 10.30 -6.44 0.50
C ARG A 128 9.80 -5.06 0.07
N PHE A 129 10.51 -3.97 0.39
CA PHE A 129 10.04 -2.62 0.02
C PHE A 129 9.90 -2.47 -1.50
N PHE A 130 10.79 -3.10 -2.27
CA PHE A 130 10.72 -3.16 -3.74
C PHE A 130 9.42 -3.77 -4.31
N LEU A 131 8.65 -4.52 -3.50
CA LEU A 131 7.37 -5.10 -3.90
C LEU A 131 6.18 -4.21 -3.58
N ILE A 132 6.39 -3.14 -2.80
CA ILE A 132 5.34 -2.20 -2.41
C ILE A 132 4.74 -1.50 -3.64
N PRO A 133 5.52 -0.98 -4.61
CA PRO A 133 4.93 -0.35 -5.79
C PRO A 133 4.01 -1.27 -6.59
N GLN A 134 4.40 -2.53 -6.78
CA GLN A 134 3.58 -3.53 -7.48
C GLN A 134 2.27 -3.82 -6.74
N SER A 135 2.31 -3.80 -5.40
CA SER A 135 1.18 -4.12 -4.54
C SER A 135 0.20 -2.94 -4.38
N LEU A 136 0.73 -1.72 -4.40
CA LEU A 136 -0.06 -0.49 -4.24
C LEU A 136 -0.63 0.02 -5.57
N ASN A 137 -0.03 -0.32 -6.71
CA ASN A 137 -0.52 0.07 -8.04
C ASN A 137 -1.06 -1.11 -8.88
N PRO A 138 -2.04 -1.89 -8.42
CA PRO A 138 -2.74 -2.78 -9.33
C PRO A 138 -3.39 -1.96 -10.48
N PRO A 139 -3.43 -2.46 -11.72
CA PRO A 139 -3.96 -1.73 -12.87
C PRO A 139 -5.44 -1.34 -12.70
N TYR A 140 -6.18 -2.06 -11.87
CA TYR A 140 -7.59 -1.82 -11.57
C TYR A 140 -7.83 -0.92 -10.34
N PHE A 141 -6.78 -0.46 -9.65
CA PHE A 141 -6.92 0.29 -8.39
C PHE A 141 -6.82 1.81 -8.60
N ASN A 142 -7.93 2.52 -8.38
CA ASN A 142 -7.99 3.99 -8.51
C ASN A 142 -7.96 4.75 -7.17
N GLY A 143 -7.57 4.09 -6.08
CA GLY A 143 -7.45 4.77 -4.78
C GLY A 143 -6.30 5.77 -4.74
N LEU A 144 -6.30 6.61 -3.68
CA LEU A 144 -5.19 7.49 -3.36
C LEU A 144 -4.42 6.94 -2.16
N THR A 145 -3.10 6.98 -2.22
CA THR A 145 -2.24 6.50 -1.13
C THR A 145 -1.72 7.67 -0.30
N TYR A 146 -1.90 7.56 1.02
CA TYR A 146 -1.23 8.39 2.02
C TYR A 146 -0.11 7.56 2.65
N LEU A 147 1.15 7.88 2.34
CA LEU A 147 2.32 7.18 2.84
C LEU A 147 3.01 8.00 3.92
N THR A 148 3.22 7.41 5.09
CA THR A 148 4.03 7.99 6.17
C THR A 148 5.23 7.11 6.47
N ILE A 149 6.41 7.72 6.48
CA ILE A 149 7.69 7.08 6.79
C ILE A 149 8.26 7.80 8.01
N THR A 150 8.35 7.10 9.15
CA THR A 150 8.69 7.70 10.45
C THR A 150 10.07 7.32 11.01
N SER A 151 10.82 6.42 10.35
CA SER A 151 12.12 5.93 10.83
C SER A 151 13.06 5.57 9.67
N GLY A 152 14.37 5.60 9.94
CA GLY A 152 15.39 5.92 8.95
C GLY A 152 16.24 4.82 8.33
N ASP A 153 15.70 3.62 8.19
CA ASP A 153 16.44 2.57 7.47
C ASP A 153 15.93 2.35 6.05
N LEU A 154 15.24 3.36 5.46
CA LEU A 154 15.07 3.39 4.01
C LEU A 154 16.43 3.51 3.35
N THR A 155 16.72 2.55 2.47
CA THR A 155 17.91 2.58 1.65
C THR A 155 17.75 3.60 0.51
N PRO A 156 18.85 4.09 -0.08
CA PRO A 156 18.80 4.88 -1.30
C PRO A 156 17.96 4.24 -2.42
N ALA A 157 18.01 2.90 -2.52
CA ALA A 157 17.21 2.13 -3.47
C ALA A 157 15.70 2.29 -3.18
N ASP A 158 15.30 2.24 -1.91
CA ASP A 158 13.90 2.39 -1.52
C ASP A 158 13.34 3.78 -1.85
N LEU A 159 14.13 4.83 -1.62
CA LEU A 159 13.75 6.20 -1.97
C LEU A 159 13.58 6.41 -3.47
N SER A 160 14.35 5.67 -4.27
CA SER A 160 14.29 5.71 -5.74
C SER A 160 13.06 4.99 -6.30
N LEU A 161 12.35 4.21 -5.48
CA LEU A 161 11.12 3.51 -5.87
C LEU A 161 9.84 4.32 -5.61
N LEU A 162 9.90 5.35 -4.78
CA LEU A 162 8.74 6.20 -4.48
C LEU A 162 8.10 6.84 -5.74
N PRO A 163 8.86 7.30 -6.75
CA PRO A 163 8.31 7.82 -8.01
C PRO A 163 7.38 6.83 -8.73
N GLN A 164 7.60 5.52 -8.55
CA GLN A 164 6.80 4.45 -9.17
C GLN A 164 5.41 4.31 -8.53
N LEU A 165 5.14 4.98 -7.40
CA LEU A 165 3.84 4.99 -6.75
C LEU A 165 2.86 5.92 -7.47
N ALA A 166 2.31 5.48 -8.60
CA ALA A 166 1.38 6.24 -9.43
C ALA A 166 0.14 6.76 -8.68
N ASN A 167 -0.26 6.08 -7.59
CA ASN A 167 -1.39 6.49 -6.77
C ASN A 167 -1.04 7.31 -5.52
N LEU A 168 0.22 7.65 -5.32
CA LEU A 168 0.67 8.42 -4.16
C LEU A 168 0.11 9.83 -4.21
N ALA A 169 -0.71 10.18 -3.22
CA ALA A 169 -1.32 11.51 -3.09
C ALA A 169 -0.64 12.35 -2.01
N VAL A 170 -0.17 11.70 -0.95
CA VAL A 170 0.54 12.36 0.14
C VAL A 170 1.73 11.52 0.54
N LEU A 171 2.89 12.17 0.60
CA LEU A 171 4.12 11.60 1.13
C LEU A 171 4.53 12.41 2.37
N SER A 172 4.53 11.74 3.51
CA SER A 172 4.99 12.28 4.78
C SER A 172 6.21 11.53 5.25
N MET A 173 7.32 12.24 5.42
CA MET A 173 8.57 11.70 5.92
C MET A 173 8.98 12.50 7.14
N SER A 174 9.08 11.81 8.27
CA SER A 174 9.38 12.43 9.56
C SER A 174 10.49 11.66 10.27
N GLY A 175 11.39 12.40 10.91
CA GLY A 175 12.49 11.83 11.68
C GLY A 175 13.82 11.94 10.93
N GLY A 176 14.89 12.35 11.61
CA GLY A 176 16.17 12.72 10.99
C GLY A 176 16.95 11.58 10.33
N ALA A 177 16.41 10.38 10.34
CA ALA A 177 17.09 9.19 9.88
C ALA A 177 16.73 8.80 8.43
N THR A 178 15.71 9.40 7.79
CA THR A 178 15.28 9.05 6.42
C THR A 178 16.28 9.37 5.31
N LYS A 179 17.45 9.96 5.61
CA LYS A 179 18.57 10.28 4.67
C LYS A 179 18.20 11.07 3.41
N VAL A 180 16.94 11.49 3.25
CA VAL A 180 16.47 12.32 2.15
C VAL A 180 17.21 13.65 2.17
N ASN A 181 17.61 14.08 0.98
CA ASN A 181 18.36 15.29 0.73
C ASN A 181 17.92 15.87 -0.63
N ASP A 182 18.47 17.04 -0.97
CA ASP A 182 18.17 17.70 -2.24
C ASP A 182 18.49 16.85 -3.48
N ILE A 183 19.48 15.95 -3.39
CA ILE A 183 19.85 15.05 -4.50
C ILE A 183 18.68 14.10 -4.83
N TYR A 184 18.01 13.52 -3.83
CA TYR A 184 16.85 12.67 -4.10
C TYR A 184 15.68 13.47 -4.66
N ILE A 185 15.48 14.70 -4.22
CA ILE A 185 14.43 15.57 -4.77
C ILE A 185 14.75 15.91 -6.23
N GLN A 186 16.02 16.11 -6.57
CA GLN A 186 16.48 16.25 -7.95
C GLN A 186 16.26 14.97 -8.77
N THR A 187 16.59 13.79 -8.22
CA THR A 187 16.28 12.52 -8.89
C THR A 187 14.78 12.39 -9.15
N TRP A 188 13.93 12.68 -8.16
CA TRP A 188 12.49 12.65 -8.32
C TRP A 188 11.97 13.66 -9.32
N HIS A 189 12.56 14.85 -9.38
CA HIS A 189 12.25 15.86 -10.38
C HIS A 189 12.56 15.36 -11.79
N ASN A 190 13.72 14.74 -12.00
CA ASN A 190 14.06 14.14 -13.29
C ASN A 190 13.06 13.02 -13.67
N GLU A 191 12.67 12.17 -12.72
CA GLU A 191 11.64 11.14 -12.94
C GLU A 191 10.27 11.72 -13.29
N VAL A 192 9.90 12.88 -12.74
CA VAL A 192 8.67 13.59 -13.11
C VAL A 192 8.74 14.06 -14.56
N ILE A 193 9.88 14.61 -14.99
CA ILE A 193 10.08 15.14 -16.34
C ILE A 193 10.15 13.99 -17.37
N GLU A 194 10.95 12.97 -17.10
CA GLU A 194 11.27 11.91 -18.05
C GLU A 194 10.20 10.81 -18.09
N ASN A 195 9.67 10.43 -16.92
CA ASN A 195 8.82 9.25 -16.76
C ASN A 195 7.40 9.57 -16.25
N SER A 196 7.03 10.86 -16.17
CA SER A 196 5.72 11.30 -15.63
C SER A 196 5.43 10.74 -14.23
N ALA A 197 6.46 10.63 -13.39
CA ALA A 197 6.33 10.14 -12.03
C ALA A 197 5.46 11.06 -11.16
N PHE A 198 4.99 10.52 -10.02
CA PHE A 198 4.14 11.23 -9.06
C PHE A 198 2.90 11.94 -9.67
N PRO A 199 2.14 11.31 -10.57
CA PRO A 199 1.07 11.98 -11.31
C PRO A 199 -0.08 12.45 -10.41
N LYS A 200 -0.22 11.88 -9.20
CA LYS A 200 -1.29 12.20 -8.24
C LYS A 200 -0.79 12.87 -6.96
N LEU A 201 0.51 13.16 -6.83
CA LEU A 201 1.09 13.70 -5.60
C LEU A 201 0.63 15.13 -5.37
N ARG A 202 0.00 15.39 -4.22
CA ARG A 202 -0.61 16.69 -3.86
C ARG A 202 0.06 17.35 -2.67
N VAL A 203 0.55 16.54 -1.73
CA VAL A 203 1.15 17.03 -0.48
C VAL A 203 2.47 16.33 -0.23
N LEU A 204 3.51 17.13 -0.02
CA LEU A 204 4.79 16.69 0.51
C LEU A 204 4.95 17.22 1.94
N TYR A 205 5.34 16.35 2.86
CA TYR A 205 5.58 16.71 4.24
C TYR A 205 6.93 16.15 4.67
N PHE A 206 7.91 17.01 4.82
CA PHE A 206 9.24 16.71 5.33
C PHE A 206 9.39 17.31 6.73
N ALA A 207 9.41 16.46 7.74
CA ALA A 207 9.70 16.87 9.11
C ALA A 207 11.06 16.39 9.58
N HIS A 208 11.82 17.33 10.14
CA HIS A 208 13.17 17.11 10.66
C HIS A 208 14.12 16.52 9.61
N GLN A 209 14.09 17.06 8.39
CA GLN A 209 14.97 16.65 7.28
C GLN A 209 16.05 17.73 7.05
N PRO A 210 17.17 17.74 7.78
CA PRO A 210 18.13 18.85 7.74
C PRO A 210 18.88 18.98 6.41
N ARG A 211 18.87 17.93 5.57
CA ARG A 211 19.56 17.90 4.27
C ARG A 211 18.66 18.25 3.09
N VAL A 212 17.38 18.48 3.35
CA VAL A 212 16.46 19.07 2.40
C VAL A 212 16.50 20.57 2.66
N THR A 213 16.78 21.36 1.61
CA THR A 213 16.99 22.80 1.71
C THR A 213 16.09 23.56 0.74
N VAL A 214 16.16 24.89 0.77
CA VAL A 214 15.44 25.80 -0.13
C VAL A 214 15.72 25.49 -1.60
N ASN A 215 16.90 24.95 -1.91
CA ASN A 215 17.30 24.56 -3.26
C ASN A 215 16.38 23.51 -3.89
N SER A 216 15.67 22.75 -3.06
CA SER A 216 14.69 21.77 -3.53
C SER A 216 13.37 22.39 -4.01
N LEU A 217 13.02 23.59 -3.57
CA LEU A 217 11.70 24.20 -3.86
C LEU A 217 11.46 24.44 -5.36
N PRO A 218 12.40 25.00 -6.14
CA PRO A 218 12.22 25.14 -7.58
C PRO A 218 11.98 23.80 -8.29
N LEU A 219 12.62 22.72 -7.82
CA LEU A 219 12.48 21.38 -8.40
C LEU A 219 11.07 20.83 -8.19
N LEU A 220 10.45 21.15 -7.05
CA LEU A 220 9.09 20.74 -6.73
C LEU A 220 8.02 21.42 -7.59
N ALA A 221 8.34 22.54 -8.24
CA ALA A 221 7.40 23.24 -9.13
C ALA A 221 7.05 22.41 -10.39
N ALA A 222 7.89 21.45 -10.78
CA ALA A 222 7.62 20.55 -11.91
C ALA A 222 6.56 19.48 -11.60
N PHE A 223 6.18 19.28 -10.34
CA PHE A 223 5.26 18.22 -9.95
C PHE A 223 3.82 18.61 -10.33
N PRO A 224 3.13 17.82 -11.17
CA PRO A 224 1.94 18.26 -11.89
C PRO A 224 0.73 18.58 -11.00
N MET A 225 0.61 17.89 -9.85
CA MET A 225 -0.55 18.00 -8.96
C MET A 225 -0.17 18.51 -7.56
N LEU A 226 1.08 18.90 -7.34
CA LEU A 226 1.57 19.31 -6.03
C LEU A 226 1.01 20.67 -5.65
N LYS A 227 0.33 20.74 -4.49
CA LYS A 227 -0.34 21.96 -4.02
C LYS A 227 0.19 22.47 -2.70
N ALA A 228 0.81 21.60 -1.91
CA ALA A 228 1.35 21.95 -0.62
C ALA A 228 2.65 21.20 -0.37
N CYS A 229 3.64 21.93 0.13
CA CYS A 229 4.84 21.37 0.69
C CYS A 229 4.99 21.90 2.12
N HIS A 230 5.23 21.01 3.06
CA HIS A 230 5.57 21.35 4.43
C HIS A 230 7.00 20.88 4.68
N MET A 231 7.90 21.81 4.94
CA MET A 231 9.30 21.52 5.25
C MET A 231 9.62 22.12 6.61
N THR A 232 10.11 21.30 7.55
CA THR A 232 10.55 21.76 8.87
C THR A 232 11.96 21.27 9.17
N GLY A 233 12.81 22.20 9.60
CA GLY A 233 14.23 21.98 9.89
C GLY A 233 15.00 23.31 9.92
N ALA A 234 16.24 23.27 10.40
CA ALA A 234 17.08 24.47 10.57
C ALA A 234 17.34 25.22 9.26
N SER A 235 17.44 24.50 8.13
CA SER A 235 17.75 25.06 6.80
C SER A 235 16.69 26.02 6.23
N PHE A 236 15.48 26.07 6.80
CA PHE A 236 14.36 26.89 6.32
C PHE A 236 13.98 28.04 7.27
N VAL A 237 14.63 28.13 8.43
CA VAL A 237 14.34 29.16 9.45
C VAL A 237 14.80 30.53 8.97
N ASP A 238 15.93 30.58 8.26
CA ASP A 238 16.56 31.82 7.80
C ASP A 238 16.12 32.24 6.40
N THR A 239 15.26 31.46 5.73
CA THR A 239 14.80 31.77 4.37
C THR A 239 13.82 32.94 4.38
N THR A 240 14.19 33.98 3.64
CA THR A 240 13.38 35.18 3.46
C THR A 240 12.23 34.93 2.48
N ASP A 241 11.15 35.71 2.58
CA ASP A 241 10.03 35.59 1.65
C ASP A 241 10.41 36.03 0.21
N GLU A 242 11.43 36.88 0.07
CA GLU A 242 12.03 37.27 -1.22
C GLU A 242 12.70 36.07 -1.90
N GLU A 243 13.53 35.31 -1.18
CA GLU A 243 14.16 34.08 -1.71
C GLU A 243 13.11 33.04 -2.11
N LEU A 244 12.02 32.92 -1.33
CA LEU A 244 10.91 32.01 -1.66
C LEU A 244 10.16 32.45 -2.92
N SER A 245 9.94 33.75 -3.11
CA SER A 245 9.24 34.29 -4.27
C SER A 245 9.91 33.90 -5.59
N GLY A 246 11.24 33.85 -5.62
CA GLY A 246 12.03 33.41 -6.77
C GLY A 246 11.86 31.93 -7.13
N THR A 247 11.29 31.11 -6.23
CA THR A 247 11.05 29.68 -6.44
C THR A 247 9.62 29.36 -6.91
N GLY A 248 8.74 30.37 -6.99
CA GLY A 248 7.31 30.17 -7.30
C GLY A 248 6.48 29.68 -6.11
N TRP A 249 7.06 29.61 -4.91
CA TRP A 249 6.37 29.20 -3.68
C TRP A 249 6.09 30.39 -2.76
N GLN A 250 4.98 30.32 -2.02
CA GLN A 250 4.61 31.32 -1.02
C GLN A 250 4.48 30.66 0.34
N ARG A 251 5.05 31.29 1.38
CA ARG A 251 4.89 30.84 2.76
C ARG A 251 3.46 31.11 3.21
N LYS A 252 2.75 30.07 3.64
CA LYS A 252 1.43 30.24 4.24
C LYS A 252 1.61 30.49 5.74
N GLY A 253 1.17 31.67 6.21
CA GLY A 253 1.16 32.02 7.63
C GLY A 253 0.40 30.97 8.45
N ARG A 254 0.89 30.71 9.67
CA ARG A 254 0.27 29.78 10.62
C ARG A 254 -1.11 30.25 11.06
#